data_AF-A0A848L7A1-F1
#
_entry.id   AF-A0A848L7A1-F1
#
_cell.length_a   1.000
_cell.length_b   1.000
_cell.length_c   1.000
_cell.angle_alpha   90.00
_cell.angle_beta   90.00
_cell.angle_gamma   90.00
#
_symmetry.space_group_name_H-M   'P 1'
#
loop_
_entity.id
_entity.type
_entity.pdbx_description
1 polymer ?
#
loop_
_entity_poly.entity_id
_entity_poly.type
_entity_poly.pdbx_seq_one_letter_code
_entity_poly.pdbx_strand_id
1 'polypeptide(L)'
;MTSPEIIAPSPALLRTVRDELGSHLPEAHRPLLHLLDVSSYLTCITVALGERAVGRIILPMEKLEATTGLLKGLGLHVHRGWLDFMPRVSGVEGTDHDRVAVPRGTPGATQGMLYMGLDADLVEGAEMTERQGHHGLLAQLFGYPDCCSRVFTEPAAPKHLDKTPDSYQDTGPFPREMNPCVPYLYGLHPLFHFPCSPRCTASRELLRQRLGYLRRYAPSCAEYDSLGEGIAFYGQGVGIAVATRYQRTDEDTYLLERVVTRGDRLREVLSRPGASPRLRIHSVHEFELGDARIQDARGLVARFE
;
A
#
# COMPACT_ATOMS: atom_id res chain seq x y z
N MET A 1 20.33 1.61 29.00
CA MET A 1 19.94 1.35 27.60
C MET A 1 19.35 2.64 27.03
N THR A 2 19.72 3.00 25.80
CA THR A 2 19.18 4.18 25.11
C THR A 2 17.82 3.86 24.51
N SER A 3 16.87 4.79 24.64
CA SER A 3 15.58 4.70 23.94
C SER A 3 15.79 4.69 22.41
N PRO A 4 14.97 3.96 21.66
CA PRO A 4 15.09 3.90 20.20
C PRO A 4 14.75 5.26 19.61
N GLU A 5 15.42 5.61 18.51
CA GLU A 5 15.04 6.77 17.70
C GLU A 5 13.68 6.49 17.05
N ILE A 6 12.66 7.29 17.37
CA ILE A 6 11.33 7.14 16.77
C ILE A 6 11.12 8.22 15.72
N ILE A 7 10.89 7.80 14.48
CA ILE A 7 10.73 8.66 13.31
C ILE A 7 9.27 8.66 12.86
N ALA A 8 8.69 9.85 12.76
CA ALA A 8 7.42 10.06 12.07
C ALA A 8 7.72 10.30 10.59
N PRO A 9 7.21 9.49 9.64
CA PRO A 9 7.27 9.83 8.22
C PRO A 9 6.65 11.20 7.98
N SER A 10 7.38 12.10 7.32
CA SER A 10 6.91 13.46 7.08
C SER A 10 5.75 13.47 6.07
N PRO A 11 4.56 14.01 6.40
CA PRO A 11 3.53 14.27 5.41
C PRO A 11 3.99 15.25 4.31
N ALA A 12 5.06 16.00 4.56
CA ALA A 12 5.66 16.89 3.57
C ALA A 12 6.31 16.11 2.42
N LEU A 13 6.86 14.91 2.66
CA LEU A 13 7.48 14.10 1.60
C LEU A 13 6.49 13.80 0.46
N LEU A 14 5.25 13.40 0.77
CA LEU A 14 4.23 13.18 -0.25
C LEU A 14 3.86 14.45 -1.01
N ARG A 15 3.82 15.60 -0.32
CA ARG A 15 3.58 16.89 -0.96
C ARG A 15 4.72 17.25 -1.89
N THR A 16 5.97 17.15 -1.41
CA THR A 16 7.17 17.39 -2.22
C THR A 16 7.21 16.48 -3.45
N VAL A 17 6.96 15.18 -3.30
CA VAL A 17 6.91 14.25 -4.43
C VAL A 17 5.81 14.65 -5.43
N ARG A 18 4.63 15.08 -4.97
CA ARG A 18 3.58 15.59 -5.86
C ARG A 18 4.01 16.88 -6.55
N ASP A 19 4.61 17.82 -5.84
CA ASP A 19 5.00 19.11 -6.41
C ASP A 19 6.12 18.92 -7.45
N GLU A 20 7.10 18.08 -7.16
CA GLU A 20 8.16 17.69 -8.10
C GLU A 20 7.58 17.01 -9.34
N LEU A 21 6.74 15.98 -9.17
CA LEU A 21 6.06 15.33 -10.29
C LEU A 21 5.29 16.37 -11.13
N GLY A 22 4.47 17.20 -10.49
CA GLY A 22 3.67 18.24 -11.14
C GLY A 22 4.49 19.19 -11.99
N SER A 23 5.68 19.57 -11.52
CA SER A 23 6.58 20.49 -12.24
C SER A 23 7.10 19.91 -13.57
N HIS A 24 7.28 18.59 -13.65
CA HIS A 24 7.83 17.89 -14.81
C HIS A 24 6.78 17.31 -15.76
N LEU A 25 5.52 17.30 -15.36
CA LEU A 25 4.44 16.74 -16.17
C LEU A 25 3.90 17.75 -17.18
N PRO A 26 3.37 17.27 -18.33
CA PRO A 26 2.58 18.09 -19.23
C PRO A 26 1.45 18.79 -18.45
N GLU A 27 1.16 20.04 -18.81
CA GLU A 27 0.16 20.86 -18.11
C GLU A 27 -1.20 20.16 -18.01
N ALA A 28 -1.58 19.40 -19.05
CA ALA A 28 -2.80 18.60 -19.10
C ALA A 28 -2.90 17.53 -17.99
N HIS A 29 -1.78 17.09 -17.41
CA HIS A 29 -1.74 16.01 -16.40
C HIS A 29 -1.75 16.55 -14.96
N ARG A 30 -1.41 17.82 -14.76
CA ARG A 30 -1.31 18.44 -13.42
C ARG A 30 -2.61 18.41 -12.63
N PRO A 31 -3.80 18.65 -13.22
CA PRO A 31 -5.05 18.58 -12.47
C PRO A 31 -5.33 17.21 -11.85
N LEU A 32 -4.94 16.10 -12.52
CA LEU A 32 -5.09 14.76 -11.96
C LEU A 32 -4.25 14.57 -10.70
N LEU A 33 -3.04 15.12 -10.66
CA LEU A 33 -2.16 15.01 -9.51
C LEU A 33 -2.69 15.73 -8.28
N HIS A 34 -3.53 16.77 -8.44
CA HIS A 34 -4.21 17.44 -7.33
C HIS A 34 -5.45 16.69 -6.85
N LEU A 35 -6.17 16.03 -7.76
CA LEU A 35 -7.37 15.26 -7.43
C LEU A 35 -7.05 13.91 -6.77
N LEU A 36 -6.00 13.25 -7.22
CA LEU A 36 -5.64 11.89 -6.85
C LEU A 36 -4.49 11.86 -5.83
N ASP A 37 -4.42 10.77 -5.06
CA ASP A 37 -3.19 10.38 -4.38
C ASP A 37 -2.13 9.94 -5.40
N VAL A 38 -0.86 9.84 -4.96
CA VAL A 38 0.26 9.53 -5.86
C VAL A 38 0.10 8.14 -6.50
N SER A 39 -0.41 7.15 -5.77
CA SER A 39 -0.57 5.78 -6.26
C SER A 39 -1.66 5.70 -7.34
N SER A 40 -2.80 6.34 -7.11
CA SER A 40 -3.90 6.48 -8.06
C SER A 40 -3.45 7.26 -9.30
N TYR A 41 -2.72 8.35 -9.12
CA TYR A 41 -2.13 9.13 -10.21
C TYR A 41 -1.21 8.28 -11.10
N LEU A 42 -0.27 7.55 -10.51
CA LEU A 42 0.64 6.70 -11.27
C LEU A 42 -0.09 5.55 -11.97
N THR A 43 -1.16 5.01 -11.37
CA THR A 43 -2.01 4.02 -12.04
C THR A 43 -2.57 4.61 -13.34
N CYS A 44 -3.12 5.83 -13.30
CA CYS A 44 -3.64 6.50 -14.49
C CYS A 44 -2.59 6.73 -15.57
N ILE A 45 -1.40 7.22 -15.19
CA ILE A 45 -0.34 7.54 -16.14
C ILE A 45 0.26 6.29 -16.78
N THR A 46 0.47 5.23 -16.02
CA THR A 46 1.01 3.97 -16.57
C THR A 46 0.06 3.34 -17.61
N VAL A 47 -1.25 3.53 -17.45
CA VAL A 47 -2.24 3.15 -18.47
C VAL A 47 -2.18 4.09 -19.68
N ALA A 48 -2.15 5.42 -19.46
CA ALA A 48 -2.06 6.40 -20.55
C ALA A 48 -0.79 6.26 -21.40
N LEU A 49 0.31 5.80 -20.81
CA LEU A 49 1.56 5.49 -21.51
C LEU A 49 1.58 4.11 -22.17
N GLY A 50 0.50 3.31 -22.05
CA GLY A 50 0.41 1.97 -22.62
C GLY A 50 1.28 0.93 -21.92
N GLU A 51 1.84 1.24 -20.74
CA GLU A 51 2.61 0.29 -19.95
C GLU A 51 1.71 -0.73 -19.23
N ARG A 52 0.40 -0.47 -19.20
CA ARG A 52 -0.66 -1.37 -18.71
C ARG A 52 -1.86 -1.27 -19.64
N ALA A 53 -2.54 -2.39 -19.82
CA ALA A 53 -3.76 -2.43 -20.62
C ALA A 53 -4.93 -1.71 -19.92
N VAL A 54 -5.11 -2.00 -18.63
CA VAL A 54 -6.22 -1.46 -17.82
C VAL A 54 -5.71 -1.06 -16.43
N GLY A 55 -6.36 -0.07 -15.83
CA GLY A 55 -6.19 0.32 -14.43
C GLY A 55 -7.53 0.47 -13.72
N ARG A 56 -7.47 0.46 -12.39
CA ARG A 56 -8.60 0.65 -11.49
C ARG A 56 -8.19 1.64 -10.41
N ILE A 57 -9.02 2.65 -10.17
CA ILE A 57 -8.84 3.59 -9.06
C ILE A 57 -10.12 3.67 -8.24
N ILE A 58 -9.95 3.91 -6.94
CA ILE A 58 -11.06 4.16 -6.02
C ILE A 58 -10.84 5.53 -5.41
N LEU A 59 -11.84 6.41 -5.53
CA LEU A 59 -11.74 7.81 -5.14
C LEU A 59 -13.07 8.33 -4.56
N PRO A 60 -13.05 9.43 -3.81
CA PRO A 60 -14.27 10.06 -3.30
C PRO A 60 -15.28 10.38 -4.40
N MET A 61 -16.57 10.20 -4.11
CA MET A 61 -17.65 10.38 -5.09
C MET A 61 -17.63 11.76 -5.74
N GLU A 62 -17.36 12.80 -4.97
CA GLU A 62 -17.31 14.19 -5.42
C GLU A 62 -16.20 14.46 -6.45
N LYS A 63 -15.22 13.56 -6.58
CA LYS A 63 -14.11 13.68 -7.54
C LYS A 63 -14.32 12.90 -8.82
N LEU A 64 -15.37 12.08 -8.94
CA LEU A 64 -15.52 11.13 -10.04
C LEU A 64 -15.69 11.79 -11.40
N GLU A 65 -16.56 12.79 -11.50
CA GLU A 65 -16.85 13.45 -12.77
C GLU A 65 -15.61 14.19 -13.29
N ALA A 66 -14.99 15.01 -12.43
CA ALA A 66 -13.76 15.73 -12.77
C ALA A 66 -12.63 14.78 -13.19
N THR A 67 -12.43 13.68 -12.44
CA THR A 67 -11.41 12.67 -12.77
C THR A 67 -11.73 11.98 -14.10
N THR A 68 -12.99 11.63 -14.34
CA THR A 68 -13.43 11.00 -15.60
C THR A 68 -13.15 11.91 -16.79
N GLY A 69 -13.48 13.21 -16.70
CA GLY A 69 -13.21 14.18 -17.76
C GLY A 69 -11.72 14.30 -18.07
N LEU A 70 -10.87 14.37 -17.05
CA LEU A 70 -9.42 14.44 -17.21
C LEU A 70 -8.82 13.17 -17.82
N LEU A 71 -9.24 11.98 -17.36
CA LEU A 71 -8.77 10.71 -17.92
C LEU A 71 -9.17 10.55 -19.40
N LYS A 72 -10.39 10.96 -19.77
CA LYS A 72 -10.81 11.03 -21.19
C LYS A 72 -9.97 12.02 -21.98
N GLY A 73 -9.60 13.15 -21.38
CA GLY A 73 -8.66 14.11 -21.97
C GLY A 73 -7.26 13.55 -22.23
N LEU A 74 -6.86 12.51 -21.49
CA LEU A 74 -5.63 11.74 -21.74
C LEU A 74 -5.79 10.67 -22.83
N GLY A 75 -6.96 10.59 -23.49
CA GLY A 75 -7.25 9.57 -24.49
C GLY A 75 -7.66 8.22 -23.90
N LEU A 76 -8.01 8.16 -22.60
CA LEU A 76 -8.45 6.92 -21.98
C LEU A 76 -9.96 6.72 -22.12
N HIS A 77 -10.34 5.47 -22.36
CA HIS A 77 -11.69 4.99 -22.08
C HIS A 77 -11.84 4.85 -20.57
N VAL A 78 -12.99 5.28 -20.04
CA VAL A 78 -13.27 5.28 -18.61
C VAL A 78 -14.65 4.71 -18.37
N HIS A 79 -14.73 3.73 -17.48
CA HIS A 79 -15.98 3.08 -17.10
C HIS A 79 -16.21 3.15 -15.60
N ARG A 80 -17.46 3.40 -15.21
CA ARG A 80 -17.86 3.44 -13.81
C ARG A 80 -18.22 2.05 -13.33
N GLY A 81 -17.38 1.50 -12.46
CA GLY A 81 -17.60 0.19 -11.85
C GLY A 81 -18.94 0.05 -11.12
N TRP A 82 -19.37 -1.21 -10.99
CA TRP A 82 -20.61 -1.63 -10.34
C TRP A 82 -20.58 -1.62 -8.80
N LEU A 83 -19.40 -1.39 -8.20
CA LEU A 83 -19.21 -1.28 -6.76
C LEU A 83 -18.90 0.16 -6.33
N ASP A 84 -19.48 0.52 -5.20
CA ASP A 84 -19.08 1.67 -4.39
C ASP A 84 -18.42 1.17 -3.10
N PHE A 85 -17.86 2.08 -2.31
CA PHE A 85 -17.12 1.74 -1.11
C PHE A 85 -17.57 2.59 0.08
N MET A 86 -17.76 1.90 1.21
CA MET A 86 -18.00 2.50 2.52
C MET A 86 -16.73 2.44 3.37
N PRO A 87 -16.42 3.49 4.14
CA PRO A 87 -15.29 3.45 5.06
C PRO A 87 -15.54 2.41 6.14
N ARG A 88 -14.50 1.64 6.49
CA ARG A 88 -14.51 0.73 7.63
C ARG A 88 -13.45 1.22 8.61
N VAL A 89 -13.85 1.45 9.86
CA VAL A 89 -12.90 1.81 10.91
C VAL A 89 -12.01 0.61 11.17
N SER A 90 -10.72 0.75 10.84
CA SER A 90 -9.70 -0.21 11.25
C SER A 90 -9.42 -0.03 12.75
N GLY A 91 -9.26 -1.13 13.47
CA GLY A 91 -8.78 -1.08 14.86
C GLY A 91 -7.28 -0.75 14.95
N VAL A 92 -6.55 -0.83 13.83
CA VAL A 92 -5.10 -0.61 13.76
C VAL A 92 -4.82 0.81 13.30
N GLU A 93 -4.26 1.62 14.20
CA GLU A 93 -3.88 3.01 13.92
C GLU A 93 -2.91 3.11 12.71
N GLY A 94 -3.22 4.02 11.79
CA GLY A 94 -2.43 4.22 10.56
C GLY A 94 -2.80 3.29 9.39
N THR A 95 -3.91 2.55 9.49
CA THR A 95 -4.43 1.66 8.42
C THR A 95 -5.86 2.01 7.97
N ASP A 96 -6.20 3.30 7.91
CA ASP A 96 -7.55 3.82 7.62
C ASP A 96 -8.06 3.59 6.17
N HIS A 97 -7.50 2.62 5.45
CA HIS A 97 -7.85 2.29 4.07
C HIS A 97 -8.82 1.11 3.95
N ASP A 98 -9.18 0.51 5.09
CA ASP A 98 -10.15 -0.58 5.14
C ASP A 98 -11.51 -0.05 4.66
N ARG A 99 -12.06 -0.73 3.65
CA ARG A 99 -13.30 -0.34 3.00
C ARG A 99 -14.16 -1.55 2.70
N VAL A 100 -15.47 -1.37 2.77
CA VAL A 100 -16.43 -2.41 2.40
C VAL A 100 -16.94 -2.09 1.00
N ALA A 101 -16.72 -3.01 0.07
CA ALA A 101 -17.36 -2.95 -1.25
C ALA A 101 -18.86 -3.19 -1.10
N VAL A 102 -19.66 -2.31 -1.67
CA VAL A 102 -21.12 -2.36 -1.66
C VAL A 102 -21.66 -2.13 -3.08
N PRO A 103 -22.87 -2.63 -3.42
CA PRO A 103 -23.47 -2.35 -4.72
C PRO A 103 -23.55 -0.84 -4.99
N ARG A 104 -23.35 -0.44 -6.24
CA ARG A 104 -23.42 0.97 -6.63
C ARG A 104 -24.76 1.60 -6.27
N GLY A 105 -24.71 2.81 -5.70
CA GLY A 105 -25.87 3.56 -5.23
C GLY A 105 -26.34 3.19 -3.83
N THR A 106 -25.60 2.33 -3.11
CA THR A 106 -25.90 2.02 -1.70
C THR A 106 -25.81 3.31 -0.85
N PRO A 107 -26.86 3.67 -0.09
CA PRO A 107 -26.83 4.84 0.79
C PRO A 107 -25.67 4.78 1.80
N GLY A 108 -24.93 5.89 1.92
CA GLY A 108 -23.78 5.99 2.84
C GLY A 108 -22.44 5.57 2.24
N ALA A 109 -22.40 5.09 0.99
CA ALA A 109 -21.15 4.95 0.26
C ALA A 109 -20.54 6.33 -0.03
N THR A 110 -19.25 6.50 0.24
CA THR A 110 -18.53 7.78 0.09
C THR A 110 -17.49 7.74 -1.03
N GLN A 111 -17.18 6.56 -1.52
CA GLN A 111 -16.14 6.33 -2.51
C GLN A 111 -16.66 5.48 -3.66
N GLY A 112 -16.06 5.71 -4.81
CA GLY A 112 -16.44 5.08 -6.05
C GLY A 112 -15.27 4.54 -6.83
N MET A 113 -15.54 3.54 -7.67
CA MET A 113 -14.56 2.93 -8.55
C MET A 113 -14.59 3.49 -9.97
N LEU A 114 -13.43 3.64 -10.60
CA LEU A 114 -13.30 3.83 -12.04
C LEU A 114 -12.35 2.78 -12.60
N TYR A 115 -12.74 2.22 -13.75
CA TYR A 115 -11.86 1.47 -14.64
C TYR A 115 -11.39 2.40 -15.76
N MET A 116 -10.13 2.28 -16.18
CA MET A 116 -9.63 3.01 -17.33
C MET A 116 -8.65 2.21 -18.17
N GLY A 117 -8.58 2.49 -19.47
CA GLY A 117 -7.78 1.75 -20.44
C GLY A 117 -7.69 2.50 -21.78
N LEU A 118 -6.76 2.09 -22.63
CA LEU A 118 -6.64 2.63 -24.00
C LEU A 118 -7.66 2.01 -24.96
N ASP A 119 -8.32 0.93 -24.55
CA ASP A 119 -9.27 0.16 -25.33
C ASP A 119 -10.57 0.00 -24.52
N ALA A 120 -11.72 0.32 -25.13
CA ALA A 120 -13.02 0.27 -24.47
C ALA A 120 -13.43 -1.15 -24.06
N ASP A 121 -13.17 -2.14 -24.92
CA ASP A 121 -13.56 -3.53 -24.70
C ASP A 121 -12.75 -4.13 -23.55
N LEU A 122 -11.47 -3.75 -23.41
CA LEU A 122 -10.65 -4.16 -22.27
C LEU A 122 -11.14 -3.55 -20.95
N VAL A 123 -11.61 -2.30 -20.98
CA VAL A 123 -12.13 -1.61 -19.79
C VAL A 123 -13.43 -2.26 -19.30
N GLU A 124 -14.36 -2.51 -20.21
CA GLU A 124 -15.61 -3.22 -19.90
C GLU A 124 -15.32 -4.67 -19.46
N GLY A 125 -14.41 -5.35 -20.17
CA GLY A 125 -13.95 -6.69 -19.85
C GLY A 125 -13.35 -6.81 -18.45
N ALA A 126 -12.61 -5.80 -17.98
CA ALA A 126 -12.06 -5.78 -16.63
C ALA A 126 -13.16 -5.72 -15.55
N GLU A 127 -14.19 -4.88 -15.72
CA GLU A 127 -15.33 -4.86 -14.80
C GLU A 127 -16.07 -6.20 -14.80
N MET A 128 -16.35 -6.76 -15.99
CA MET A 128 -17.02 -8.05 -16.12
C MET A 128 -16.23 -9.17 -15.44
N THR A 129 -14.91 -9.18 -15.63
CA THR A 129 -13.98 -10.13 -15.02
C THR A 129 -14.01 -10.03 -13.49
N GLU A 130 -14.01 -8.81 -12.93
CA GLU A 130 -14.15 -8.60 -11.48
C GLU A 130 -15.50 -9.12 -10.98
N ARG A 131 -16.58 -8.80 -11.68
CA ARG A 131 -17.95 -9.20 -11.31
C ARG A 131 -18.15 -10.72 -11.33
N GLN A 132 -17.46 -11.42 -12.22
CA GLN A 132 -17.49 -12.89 -12.32
C GLN A 132 -16.54 -13.58 -11.32
N GLY A 133 -15.79 -12.83 -10.53
CA GLY A 133 -14.84 -13.39 -9.55
C GLY A 133 -13.55 -13.94 -10.17
N HIS A 134 -13.24 -13.58 -11.42
CA HIS A 134 -12.04 -14.02 -12.13
C HIS A 134 -10.82 -13.15 -11.78
N HIS A 135 -10.53 -13.04 -10.48
CA HIS A 135 -9.53 -12.09 -9.96
C HIS A 135 -8.09 -12.35 -10.46
N GLY A 136 -7.73 -13.60 -10.78
CA GLY A 136 -6.45 -13.91 -11.42
C GLY A 136 -6.30 -13.30 -12.82
N LEU A 137 -7.37 -13.34 -13.63
CA LEU A 137 -7.38 -12.70 -14.96
C LEU A 137 -7.39 -11.18 -14.83
N LEU A 138 -8.16 -10.65 -13.87
CA LEU A 138 -8.18 -9.22 -13.59
C LEU A 138 -6.79 -8.69 -13.19
N ALA A 139 -6.07 -9.43 -12.33
CA ALA A 139 -4.71 -9.10 -11.94
C ALA A 139 -3.76 -9.03 -13.14
N GLN A 140 -3.90 -9.95 -14.12
CA GLN A 140 -3.12 -9.90 -15.36
C GLN A 140 -3.46 -8.70 -16.24
N LEU A 141 -4.74 -8.30 -16.36
CA LEU A 141 -5.14 -7.07 -17.06
C LEU A 141 -4.54 -5.82 -16.41
N PHE A 142 -4.42 -5.86 -15.09
CA PHE A 142 -3.71 -4.86 -14.30
C PHE A 142 -2.18 -5.03 -14.36
N GLY A 143 -1.61 -5.94 -15.15
CA GLY A 143 -0.16 -6.09 -15.28
C GLY A 143 0.54 -6.56 -14.00
N TYR A 144 -0.15 -7.33 -13.15
CA TYR A 144 0.50 -8.03 -12.04
C TYR A 144 1.44 -9.09 -12.62
N PRO A 145 2.59 -9.36 -11.99
CA PRO A 145 3.41 -10.52 -12.37
C PRO A 145 2.60 -11.81 -12.28
N ASP A 146 2.82 -12.77 -13.19
CA ASP A 146 2.06 -14.03 -13.23
C ASP A 146 2.04 -14.77 -11.89
N CYS A 147 3.17 -14.79 -11.17
CA CYS A 147 3.25 -15.41 -9.85
C CYS A 147 2.36 -14.72 -8.80
N CYS A 148 2.10 -13.41 -8.95
CA CYS A 148 1.19 -12.66 -8.10
C CYS A 148 -0.27 -12.87 -8.50
N SER A 149 -0.55 -12.90 -9.81
CA SER A 149 -1.89 -13.16 -10.34
C SER A 149 -2.42 -14.54 -9.95
N ARG A 150 -1.53 -15.54 -9.90
CA ARG A 150 -1.88 -16.92 -9.50
C ARG A 150 -2.39 -17.04 -8.07
N VAL A 151 -2.12 -16.07 -7.19
CA VAL A 151 -2.67 -16.14 -5.82
C VAL A 151 -4.18 -15.88 -5.80
N PHE A 152 -4.74 -15.39 -6.91
CA PHE A 152 -6.15 -15.08 -7.07
C PHE A 152 -6.89 -16.10 -7.97
N THR A 153 -6.30 -17.28 -8.24
CA THR A 153 -6.90 -18.29 -9.13
C THR A 153 -7.94 -19.18 -8.47
N GLU A 154 -8.00 -19.22 -7.15
CA GLU A 154 -9.17 -19.77 -6.44
C GLU A 154 -10.18 -18.63 -6.20
N PRO A 155 -11.52 -18.90 -6.24
CA PRO A 155 -12.52 -17.91 -5.90
C PRO A 155 -12.28 -17.38 -4.48
N ALA A 156 -11.57 -16.26 -4.38
CA ALA A 156 -11.31 -15.65 -3.10
C ALA A 156 -12.61 -14.97 -2.64
N ALA A 157 -12.99 -15.15 -1.38
CA ALA A 157 -14.12 -14.41 -0.82
C ALA A 157 -13.95 -12.89 -1.06
N PRO A 158 -15.03 -12.11 -1.24
CA PRO A 158 -14.95 -10.66 -1.55
C PRO A 158 -14.08 -9.82 -0.60
N LYS A 159 -13.79 -10.34 0.59
CA LYS A 159 -12.84 -9.76 1.57
C LYS A 159 -11.36 -9.83 1.14
N HIS A 160 -11.04 -10.50 0.03
CA HIS A 160 -9.67 -10.72 -0.46
C HIS A 160 -9.39 -10.03 -1.80
N LEU A 161 -10.26 -9.10 -2.23
CA LEU A 161 -10.08 -8.30 -3.45
C LEU A 161 -8.76 -7.51 -3.43
N ASP A 162 -8.34 -7.11 -2.24
CA ASP A 162 -7.07 -6.46 -1.96
C ASP A 162 -6.39 -7.21 -0.80
N LYS A 163 -5.13 -7.60 -0.97
CA LYS A 163 -4.34 -8.26 0.08
C LYS A 163 -3.80 -7.21 1.05
N THR A 164 -4.45 -7.03 2.18
CA THR A 164 -3.93 -6.18 3.26
C THR A 164 -2.75 -6.85 3.97
N PRO A 165 -1.95 -6.11 4.76
CA PRO A 165 -0.82 -6.66 5.52
C PRO A 165 -1.16 -7.92 6.36
N ASP A 166 -2.43 -8.08 6.77
CA ASP A 166 -2.96 -9.24 7.51
C ASP A 166 -3.06 -10.52 6.69
N SER A 167 -2.87 -10.44 5.38
CA SER A 167 -2.86 -11.57 4.46
C SER A 167 -1.47 -12.19 4.26
N TYR A 168 -0.40 -11.56 4.76
CA TYR A 168 0.93 -12.15 4.72
C TYR A 168 1.09 -13.14 5.87
N GLN A 169 1.53 -14.35 5.53
CA GLN A 169 1.92 -15.38 6.49
C GLN A 169 3.43 -15.32 6.81
N ASP A 170 4.16 -14.49 6.07
CA ASP A 170 5.60 -14.37 6.15
C ASP A 170 6.03 -13.34 7.17
N THR A 171 7.17 -13.65 7.72
CA THR A 171 7.74 -13.04 8.87
C THR A 171 9.16 -12.51 8.43
N GLY A 172 9.42 -11.19 8.45
CA GLY A 172 10.61 -10.44 7.99
C GLY A 172 11.98 -10.76 8.64
N PRO A 173 13.01 -9.89 8.57
CA PRO A 173 13.01 -8.58 7.94
C PRO A 173 12.71 -8.66 6.45
N PHE A 174 12.04 -7.63 5.95
CA PHE A 174 11.66 -7.55 4.55
C PHE A 174 12.67 -6.71 3.77
N PRO A 175 12.93 -7.08 2.49
CA PRO A 175 13.61 -6.17 1.58
C PRO A 175 12.90 -4.81 1.62
N ARG A 176 13.67 -3.73 1.68
CA ARG A 176 13.13 -2.36 1.86
C ARG A 176 11.97 -2.05 0.92
N GLU A 177 12.09 -2.46 -0.35
CA GLU A 177 11.10 -2.16 -1.38
C GLU A 177 9.83 -3.00 -1.18
N MET A 178 9.96 -4.18 -0.58
CA MET A 178 8.86 -5.14 -0.42
C MET A 178 8.26 -5.12 0.98
N ASN A 179 8.65 -4.17 1.83
CA ASN A 179 8.15 -4.09 3.19
C ASN A 179 6.67 -3.63 3.18
N PRO A 180 5.75 -4.45 3.72
CA PRO A 180 4.31 -4.24 3.56
C PRO A 180 3.78 -3.02 4.31
N CYS A 181 4.52 -2.51 5.31
CA CYS A 181 4.09 -1.34 6.08
C CYS A 181 4.54 -0.01 5.46
N VAL A 182 5.52 -0.04 4.55
CA VAL A 182 6.07 1.18 3.93
C VAL A 182 5.00 2.00 3.19
N PRO A 183 4.11 1.41 2.38
CA PRO A 183 3.05 2.16 1.73
C PRO A 183 2.14 2.92 2.70
N TYR A 184 1.85 2.36 3.87
CA TYR A 184 1.02 3.00 4.90
C TYR A 184 1.78 4.10 5.63
N LEU A 185 3.06 3.88 5.92
CA LEU A 185 3.92 4.84 6.60
C LEU A 185 4.26 6.05 5.71
N TYR A 186 4.42 5.84 4.40
CA TYR A 186 4.86 6.89 3.49
C TYR A 186 3.74 7.39 2.59
N GLY A 187 2.61 6.68 2.49
CA GLY A 187 1.51 6.98 1.56
C GLY A 187 1.90 6.90 0.08
N LEU A 188 3.03 6.26 -0.21
CA LEU A 188 3.56 6.04 -1.55
C LEU A 188 3.62 4.54 -1.81
N HIS A 189 2.78 4.05 -2.72
CA HIS A 189 2.79 2.65 -3.14
C HIS A 189 3.06 2.60 -4.66
N PRO A 190 4.33 2.47 -5.09
CA PRO A 190 4.66 2.47 -6.52
C PRO A 190 4.29 1.16 -7.21
N LEU A 191 4.07 0.10 -6.44
CA LEU A 191 3.38 -1.08 -6.92
C LEU A 191 1.89 -0.79 -6.98
N PHE A 192 1.22 -1.12 -8.07
CA PHE A 192 -0.25 -1.01 -8.14
C PHE A 192 -0.89 -2.38 -7.89
N HIS A 193 -0.18 -3.19 -7.12
CA HIS A 193 -0.47 -4.58 -6.86
C HIS A 193 0.11 -5.01 -5.51
N PHE A 194 -0.48 -6.04 -4.94
CA PHE A 194 0.06 -6.71 -3.76
C PHE A 194 0.94 -7.89 -4.18
N PRO A 195 2.20 -7.95 -3.74
CA PRO A 195 3.07 -9.07 -4.06
C PRO A 195 2.55 -10.38 -3.45
N CYS A 196 2.79 -11.52 -4.13
CA CYS A 196 2.44 -12.84 -3.59
C CYS A 196 3.18 -13.20 -2.31
N SER A 197 4.40 -12.69 -2.15
CA SER A 197 5.24 -12.79 -0.96
C SER A 197 6.13 -11.55 -0.88
N PRO A 198 6.54 -11.11 0.32
CA PRO A 198 7.55 -10.08 0.51
C PRO A 198 8.91 -10.39 -0.15
N ARG A 199 9.18 -11.65 -0.53
CA ARG A 199 10.39 -12.06 -1.28
C ARG A 199 10.15 -12.22 -2.80
N CYS A 200 8.99 -11.81 -3.31
CA CYS A 200 8.66 -11.94 -4.73
C CYS A 200 9.64 -11.15 -5.62
N THR A 201 10.48 -11.87 -6.36
CA THR A 201 11.51 -11.27 -7.22
C THR A 201 10.88 -10.43 -8.34
N ALA A 202 9.83 -10.95 -9.00
CA ALA A 202 9.17 -10.23 -10.09
C ALA A 202 8.51 -8.92 -9.63
N SER A 203 7.85 -8.92 -8.46
CA SER A 203 7.31 -7.69 -7.87
C SER A 203 8.41 -6.70 -7.48
N ARG A 204 9.53 -7.20 -6.95
CA ARG A 204 10.68 -6.35 -6.58
C ARG A 204 11.31 -5.69 -7.80
N GLU A 205 11.44 -6.41 -8.91
CA GLU A 205 11.94 -5.87 -10.17
C GLU A 205 11.00 -4.80 -10.73
N LEU A 206 9.70 -5.08 -10.78
CA LEU A 206 8.69 -4.11 -11.20
C LEU A 206 8.74 -2.85 -10.33
N LEU A 207 8.83 -3.01 -9.00
CA LEU A 207 8.96 -1.88 -8.08
C LEU A 207 10.21 -1.05 -8.33
N ARG A 208 11.37 -1.69 -8.54
CA ARG A 208 12.61 -0.99 -8.88
C ARG A 208 12.48 -0.19 -10.17
N GLN A 209 11.84 -0.76 -11.19
CA GLN A 209 11.55 -0.04 -12.45
C GLN A 209 10.66 1.18 -12.20
N ARG A 210 9.59 1.04 -11.40
CA ARG A 210 8.65 2.14 -11.08
C ARG A 210 9.29 3.23 -10.22
N LEU A 211 10.07 2.86 -9.21
CA LEU A 211 10.85 3.81 -8.41
C LEU A 211 11.91 4.51 -9.27
N GLY A 212 12.55 3.81 -10.21
CA GLY A 212 13.47 4.40 -11.17
C GLY A 212 12.78 5.44 -12.07
N TYR A 213 11.55 5.18 -12.51
CA TYR A 213 10.73 6.18 -13.21
C TYR A 213 10.43 7.38 -12.32
N LEU A 214 9.91 7.16 -11.11
CA LEU A 214 9.58 8.23 -10.17
C LEU A 214 10.76 9.13 -9.86
N ARG A 215 11.94 8.56 -9.57
CA ARG A 215 13.15 9.32 -9.23
C ARG A 215 13.63 10.26 -10.32
N ARG A 216 13.32 9.96 -11.59
CA ARG A 216 13.67 10.88 -12.70
C ARG A 216 12.87 12.19 -12.66
N TYR A 217 11.69 12.18 -12.04
CA TYR A 217 10.75 13.30 -12.02
C TYR A 217 10.43 13.80 -10.61
N ALA A 218 10.77 13.04 -9.58
CA ALA A 218 10.65 13.39 -8.17
C ALA A 218 11.84 12.83 -7.39
N PRO A 219 12.99 13.53 -7.40
CA PRO A 219 14.20 13.10 -6.69
C PRO A 219 13.97 12.87 -5.19
N SER A 220 13.00 13.57 -4.58
CA SER A 220 12.64 13.37 -3.17
C SER A 220 12.13 11.95 -2.87
N CYS A 221 11.69 11.19 -3.88
CA CYS A 221 11.43 9.75 -3.72
C CYS A 221 12.66 8.93 -3.28
N ALA A 222 13.89 9.49 -3.34
CA ALA A 222 15.08 8.86 -2.77
C ALA A 222 14.99 8.69 -1.25
N GLU A 223 14.17 9.48 -0.54
CA GLU A 223 13.93 9.25 0.89
C GLU A 223 13.31 7.86 1.16
N TYR A 224 12.65 7.26 0.17
CA TYR A 224 12.17 5.88 0.25
C TYR A 224 13.31 4.86 0.41
N ASP A 225 14.52 5.17 -0.08
CA ASP A 225 15.70 4.31 0.08
C ASP A 225 16.23 4.30 1.51
N SER A 226 15.93 5.34 2.31
CA SER A 226 16.40 5.48 3.69
C SER A 226 15.75 4.50 4.68
N LEU A 227 14.69 3.81 4.24
CA LEU A 227 13.94 2.85 5.05
C LEU A 227 14.73 1.57 5.38
N GLY A 228 15.74 1.21 4.58
CA GLY A 228 16.55 0.02 4.81
C GLY A 228 15.74 -1.29 4.84
N GLU A 229 16.43 -2.42 5.01
CA GLU A 229 15.74 -3.66 5.39
C GLU A 229 15.17 -3.49 6.80
N GLY A 230 13.92 -3.94 6.99
CA GLY A 230 13.22 -3.62 8.23
C GLY A 230 12.24 -4.68 8.67
N ILE A 231 12.05 -4.75 9.98
CA ILE A 231 11.03 -5.60 10.60
C ILE A 231 9.74 -4.80 10.61
N ALA A 232 8.77 -5.22 9.80
CA ALA A 232 7.44 -4.64 9.82
C ALA A 232 6.65 -5.25 11.00
N PHE A 233 6.00 -4.40 11.77
CA PHE A 233 5.11 -4.83 12.84
C PHE A 233 3.90 -3.91 12.96
N TYR A 234 2.72 -4.51 13.12
CA TYR A 234 1.50 -3.74 13.36
C TYR A 234 0.44 -4.52 14.15
N GLY A 235 -0.45 -3.79 14.80
CA GLY A 235 -1.57 -4.34 15.57
C GLY A 235 -2.33 -3.27 16.34
N GLN A 236 -3.52 -3.58 16.88
CA GLN A 236 -4.36 -2.57 17.55
C GLN A 236 -3.63 -1.85 18.70
N GLY A 237 -2.78 -2.55 19.45
CA GLY A 237 -2.04 -1.99 20.58
C GLY A 237 -0.87 -1.07 20.22
N VAL A 238 -0.39 -1.11 18.97
CA VAL A 238 0.83 -0.38 18.55
C VAL A 238 0.66 0.42 17.25
N GLY A 239 -0.45 0.28 16.53
CA GLY A 239 -0.59 0.86 15.19
C GLY A 239 0.32 0.18 14.18
N ILE A 240 0.84 0.92 13.20
CA ILE A 240 1.74 0.42 12.15
C ILE A 240 3.16 0.96 12.28
N ALA A 241 4.17 0.09 12.13
CA ALA A 241 5.56 0.47 12.27
C ALA A 241 6.55 -0.41 11.50
N VAL A 242 7.75 0.14 11.29
CA VAL A 242 8.91 -0.59 10.77
C VAL A 242 10.13 -0.27 11.61
N ALA A 243 10.80 -1.30 12.15
CA ALA A 243 12.15 -1.14 12.71
C ALA A 243 13.17 -1.18 11.57
N THR A 244 13.85 -0.06 11.35
CA THR A 244 14.82 0.12 10.24
C THR A 244 16.27 0.00 10.71
N ARG A 245 16.49 0.01 12.03
CA ARG A 245 17.77 -0.34 12.65
C ARG A 245 17.52 -1.12 13.94
N TYR A 246 18.18 -2.26 14.06
CA TYR A 246 18.02 -3.16 15.19
C TYR A 246 19.24 -4.10 15.30
N GLN A 247 19.47 -4.63 16.50
CA GLN A 247 20.42 -5.70 16.76
C GLN A 247 19.64 -6.99 17.10
N ARG A 248 19.86 -8.07 16.36
CA ARG A 248 19.33 -9.39 16.72
C ARG A 248 20.08 -9.90 17.95
N THR A 249 19.36 -10.23 19.03
CA THR A 249 19.96 -10.69 20.30
C THR A 249 19.88 -12.20 20.47
N ASP A 250 18.84 -12.83 19.94
CA ASP A 250 18.69 -14.29 19.90
C ASP A 250 17.92 -14.70 18.65
N GLU A 251 17.49 -15.97 18.60
CA GLU A 251 16.70 -16.45 17.47
C GLU A 251 15.53 -15.52 17.27
N ASP A 252 14.70 -15.28 18.32
CA ASP A 252 13.37 -14.64 18.44
C ASP A 252 13.30 -13.13 18.70
N THR A 253 14.43 -12.53 19.04
CA THR A 253 14.45 -11.25 19.73
C THR A 253 15.38 -10.22 19.07
N TYR A 254 14.91 -8.98 19.04
CA TYR A 254 15.61 -7.83 18.48
C TYR A 254 15.61 -6.67 19.46
N LEU A 255 16.77 -6.05 19.64
CA LEU A 255 16.90 -4.76 20.27
C LEU A 255 16.70 -3.68 19.20
N LEU A 256 15.66 -2.87 19.35
CA LEU A 256 15.30 -1.81 18.42
C LEU A 256 16.16 -0.57 18.68
N GLU A 257 16.76 -0.03 17.63
CA GLU A 257 17.55 1.20 17.68
C GLU A 257 16.85 2.35 16.96
N ARG A 258 16.12 2.04 15.88
CA ARG A 258 15.35 3.01 15.10
C ARG A 258 14.03 2.41 14.63
N VAL A 259 12.95 3.12 14.89
CA VAL A 259 11.58 2.72 14.54
C VAL A 259 10.87 3.84 13.80
N VAL A 260 10.27 3.53 12.66
CA VAL A 260 9.46 4.44 11.87
C VAL A 260 7.99 4.13 12.11
N THR A 261 7.20 5.11 12.56
CA THR A 261 5.77 4.91 12.84
C THR A 261 4.95 6.19 12.69
N ARG A 262 3.69 6.01 12.27
CA ARG A 262 2.65 7.06 12.35
C ARG A 262 1.81 6.97 13.62
N GLY A 263 1.90 5.87 14.37
CA GLY A 263 1.04 5.62 15.52
C GLY A 263 1.55 6.27 16.80
N ASP A 264 0.69 7.00 17.49
CA ASP A 264 1.01 7.62 18.78
C ASP A 264 1.13 6.57 19.88
N ARG A 265 0.34 5.48 19.81
CA ARG A 265 0.39 4.38 20.79
C ARG A 265 1.78 3.74 20.90
N LEU A 266 2.45 3.51 19.78
CA LEU A 266 3.80 2.94 19.79
C LEU A 266 4.82 3.88 20.39
N ARG A 267 4.69 5.19 20.13
CA ARG A 267 5.56 6.21 20.74
C ARG A 267 5.43 6.18 22.25
N GLU A 268 4.21 6.10 22.76
CA GLU A 268 3.96 5.98 24.19
C GLU A 268 4.58 4.71 24.78
N VAL A 269 4.44 3.56 24.12
CA VAL A 269 5.03 2.29 24.60
C VAL A 269 6.56 2.38 24.69
N LEU A 270 7.22 2.89 23.65
CA LEU A 270 8.68 2.94 23.56
C LEU A 270 9.32 4.08 24.38
N SER A 271 8.54 5.10 24.75
CA SER A 271 9.03 6.27 25.50
C SER A 271 8.87 6.15 27.02
N ARG A 272 8.28 5.06 27.53
CA ARG A 272 8.08 4.85 28.98
C ARG A 272 9.43 4.71 29.72
N PRO A 273 9.59 5.32 30.91
CA PRO A 273 10.76 5.10 31.75
C PRO A 273 10.95 3.60 32.06
N GLY A 274 12.14 3.06 31.79
CA GLY A 274 12.43 1.64 31.99
C GLY A 274 11.93 0.71 30.88
N ALA A 275 11.27 1.23 29.85
CA ALA A 275 10.86 0.42 28.71
C ALA A 275 12.08 -0.21 28.04
N SER A 276 12.01 -1.52 27.86
CA SER A 276 12.96 -2.24 27.01
C SER A 276 12.52 -2.09 25.55
N PRO A 277 13.36 -1.53 24.65
CA PRO A 277 13.03 -1.47 23.23
C PRO A 277 13.31 -2.82 22.58
N ARG A 278 12.81 -3.89 23.19
CA ARG A 278 13.02 -5.25 22.76
C ARG A 278 11.76 -5.74 22.07
N LEU A 279 11.89 -6.12 20.81
CA LEU A 279 10.86 -6.80 20.04
C LEU A 279 11.15 -8.30 20.09
N ARG A 280 10.26 -9.07 20.70
CA ARG A 280 10.29 -10.54 20.61
C ARG A 280 9.12 -11.00 19.76
N ILE A 281 9.38 -11.83 18.77
CA ILE A 281 8.36 -12.28 17.83
C ILE A 281 8.05 -13.75 18.11
N HIS A 282 6.78 -14.08 18.31
CA HIS A 282 6.33 -15.45 18.55
C HIS A 282 5.69 -16.08 17.31
N SER A 283 4.97 -15.27 16.52
CA SER A 283 4.40 -15.66 15.23
C SER A 283 4.06 -14.41 14.40
N VAL A 284 3.54 -14.60 13.19
CA VAL A 284 2.89 -13.52 12.42
C VAL A 284 1.90 -12.74 13.29
N HIS A 285 1.08 -13.40 14.09
CA HIS A 285 -0.01 -12.72 14.81
C HIS A 285 0.32 -12.33 16.25
N GLU A 286 1.55 -12.60 16.70
CA GLU A 286 1.90 -12.48 18.10
C GLU A 286 3.35 -12.05 18.33
N PHE A 287 3.51 -11.02 19.15
CA PHE A 287 4.81 -10.48 19.53
C PHE A 287 4.75 -9.73 20.86
N GLU A 288 5.92 -9.48 21.44
CA GLU A 288 6.13 -8.64 22.61
C GLU A 288 6.97 -7.43 22.22
N LEU A 289 6.59 -6.27 22.75
CA LEU A 289 7.37 -5.05 22.66
C LEU A 289 7.58 -4.47 24.06
N GLY A 290 8.80 -4.59 24.57
CA GLY A 290 9.08 -4.35 25.99
C GLY A 290 8.28 -5.34 26.86
N ASP A 291 7.45 -4.81 27.76
CA ASP A 291 6.57 -5.61 28.63
C ASP A 291 5.17 -5.80 28.04
N ALA A 292 4.87 -5.20 26.89
CA ALA A 292 3.57 -5.30 26.25
C ALA A 292 3.50 -6.52 25.33
N ARG A 293 2.68 -7.51 25.70
CA ARG A 293 2.33 -8.61 24.79
C ARG A 293 1.19 -8.17 23.87
N ILE A 294 1.43 -8.23 22.57
CA ILE A 294 0.47 -7.90 21.53
C ILE A 294 0.00 -9.20 20.88
N GLN A 295 -1.21 -9.61 21.23
CA GLN A 295 -1.93 -10.72 20.60
C GLN A 295 -3.05 -10.12 19.77
N ASP A 296 -2.95 -10.22 18.45
CA ASP A 296 -4.00 -9.72 17.57
C ASP A 296 -4.22 -10.75 16.47
N ALA A 297 -5.45 -11.26 16.34
CA ALA A 297 -5.85 -12.15 15.25
C ALA A 297 -5.67 -11.52 13.85
N ARG A 298 -5.30 -10.24 13.77
CA ARG A 298 -4.98 -9.50 12.54
C ARG A 298 -3.57 -8.89 12.51
N GLY A 299 -2.77 -9.01 13.58
CA GLY A 299 -1.43 -8.43 13.66
C GLY A 299 -0.42 -9.17 12.78
N LEU A 300 0.61 -8.49 12.28
CA LEU A 300 1.76 -9.13 11.61
C LEU A 300 3.03 -8.74 12.33
N VAL A 301 3.84 -9.69 12.75
CA VAL A 301 5.23 -9.50 13.19
C VAL A 301 6.08 -10.67 12.78
N ALA A 302 7.29 -10.34 12.36
CA ALA A 302 7.81 -10.96 11.17
C ALA A 302 9.33 -11.33 11.29
N ARG A 303 9.68 -12.62 11.47
CA ARG A 303 10.94 -13.41 11.36
C ARG A 303 10.99 -14.65 10.40
N PHE A 304 12.09 -14.95 9.70
CA PHE A 304 12.42 -16.34 9.25
C PHE A 304 13.93 -16.60 9.14
N GLU A 305 14.30 -17.88 9.29
CA GLU A 305 15.63 -18.47 9.01
C GLU A 305 16.11 -18.30 7.56
#